data_AF-A0A2J7VEA8-F1
#
_entry.id   AF-A0A2J7VEA8-F1
#
_cell.length_a   1.000
_cell.length_b   1.000
_cell.length_c   1.000
_cell.angle_alpha   90.00
_cell.angle_beta   90.00
_cell.angle_gamma   90.00
#
_symmetry.space_group_name_H-M   'P 1'
#
loop_
_entity.id
_entity.type
_entity.pdbx_description
1 polymer ?
#
loop_
_entity_poly.entity_id
_entity_poly.type
_entity_poly.pdbx_seq_one_letter_code
_entity_poly.pdbx_strand_id
1 'polypeptide(L)'
;MTQTYAQIQRKIAALQQSADALRHKEVAGVVARIKTAIEHYGLTAHQLGFGGAVASAKASAKRPGVKSVKSEKSDRAAKYSDGNGKSWSGIGKRPFWIRDALAAGKSLDDFLTGTAPALGQVAKVRSKRLKQKRSPSTLLYRDGAGNSWTGRGPQPRWMKEAIAGGKTLEELKG
;
A
#
# COMPACT_ATOMS: atom_id res chain seq x y z
N MET A 1 15.97 -59.35 6.36
CA MET A 1 15.47 -58.18 7.13
C MET A 1 14.69 -57.29 6.18
N THR A 2 13.36 -57.27 6.24
CA THR A 2 12.52 -56.37 5.43
C THR A 2 12.44 -55.01 6.12
N GLN A 3 12.65 -53.91 5.38
CA GLN A 3 12.53 -52.56 5.95
C GLN A 3 11.07 -52.23 6.25
N THR A 4 10.81 -51.66 7.43
CA THR A 4 9.45 -51.23 7.79
C THR A 4 9.09 -49.93 7.07
N TYR A 5 7.80 -49.71 6.85
CA TYR A 5 7.30 -48.49 6.22
C TYR A 5 7.80 -47.21 6.92
N ALA A 6 7.81 -47.19 8.26
CA ALA A 6 8.33 -46.05 9.03
C ALA A 6 9.82 -45.79 8.80
N GLN A 7 10.64 -46.83 8.59
CA GLN A 7 12.06 -46.66 8.26
C GLN A 7 12.24 -46.09 6.85
N ILE A 8 11.42 -46.52 5.89
CA ILE A 8 11.43 -46.00 4.52
C ILE A 8 11.06 -44.51 4.53
N GLN A 9 10.01 -44.12 5.26
CA GLN A 9 9.59 -42.72 5.36
C GLN A 9 10.67 -41.81 5.94
N ARG A 10 11.38 -42.25 6.99
CA ARG A 10 12.50 -41.48 7.57
C ARG A 10 13.65 -41.29 6.56
N LYS A 11 13.95 -42.31 5.75
CA LYS A 11 14.97 -42.20 4.69
C LYS A 11 14.55 -41.22 3.60
N ILE A 12 13.28 -41.23 3.19
CA ILE A 12 12.75 -40.27 2.21
C ILE A 12 12.92 -38.84 2.72
N ALA A 13 12.52 -38.57 3.96
CA ALA A 13 12.66 -37.24 4.56
C ALA A 13 14.13 -36.78 4.62
N ALA A 14 15.05 -37.67 5.03
CA ALA A 14 16.47 -37.36 5.08
C ALA A 14 17.07 -37.09 3.68
N LEU A 15 16.65 -37.87 2.67
CA LEU A 15 17.07 -37.67 1.28
C LEU A 15 16.52 -36.36 0.71
N GLN A 16 15.28 -36.00 1.02
CA GLN A 16 14.68 -34.73 0.62
C GLN A 16 15.44 -33.54 1.21
N GLN A 17 15.71 -33.55 2.52
CA GLN A 17 16.52 -32.53 3.18
C GLN A 17 17.92 -32.39 2.55
N SER A 18 18.54 -33.52 2.21
CA SER A 18 19.85 -33.53 1.54
C SER A 18 19.77 -32.94 0.13
N ALA A 19 18.69 -33.22 -0.61
CA ALA A 19 18.46 -32.68 -1.95
C ALA A 19 18.24 -31.16 -1.91
N ASP A 20 17.44 -30.66 -0.95
CA ASP A 20 17.22 -29.23 -0.78
C ASP A 20 18.52 -28.50 -0.41
N ALA A 21 19.32 -29.08 0.50
CA ALA A 21 20.62 -28.53 0.87
C ALA A 21 21.58 -28.42 -0.33
N LEU A 22 21.59 -29.41 -1.22
CA LEU A 22 22.37 -29.37 -2.46
C LEU A 22 21.84 -28.28 -3.41
N ARG A 23 20.53 -28.23 -3.63
CA ARG A 23 19.88 -27.21 -4.46
C ARG A 23 20.22 -25.80 -4.00
N HIS A 24 20.21 -25.53 -2.70
CA HIS A 24 20.58 -24.21 -2.16
C HIS A 24 22.03 -23.82 -2.48
N LYS A 25 22.97 -24.77 -2.40
CA LYS A 25 24.38 -24.53 -2.73
C LYS A 25 24.55 -24.25 -4.22
N GLU A 26 23.90 -25.03 -5.08
CA GLU A 26 23.94 -24.83 -6.53
C GLU A 26 23.32 -23.48 -6.92
N VAL A 27 22.15 -23.15 -6.37
CA VAL A 27 21.47 -21.87 -6.59
C VAL A 27 22.34 -20.71 -6.13
N ALA A 28 23.00 -20.79 -4.99
CA ALA A 28 23.90 -19.74 -4.51
C ALA A 28 25.05 -19.48 -5.51
N GLY A 29 25.66 -20.53 -6.05
CA GLY A 29 26.71 -20.42 -7.07
C GLY A 29 26.20 -19.85 -8.41
N VAL A 30 24.99 -20.23 -8.83
CA VAL A 30 24.34 -19.67 -10.03
C VAL A 30 24.03 -18.18 -9.83
N VAL A 31 23.47 -17.81 -8.68
CA VAL A 31 23.15 -16.41 -8.34
C VAL A 31 24.41 -15.55 -8.33
N ALA A 32 25.53 -16.04 -7.76
CA ALA A 32 26.80 -15.32 -7.80
C ALA A 32 27.27 -15.04 -9.24
N ARG A 33 27.23 -16.05 -10.12
CA ARG A 33 27.59 -15.88 -11.54
C ARG A 33 26.69 -14.89 -12.26
N ILE A 34 25.38 -14.94 -12.02
CA ILE A 34 24.41 -14.01 -12.62
C ILE A 34 24.68 -12.58 -12.11
N LYS A 35 24.99 -12.39 -10.83
CA LYS A 35 25.35 -11.08 -10.29
C LYS A 35 26.60 -10.50 -10.96
N THR A 36 27.67 -11.29 -11.11
CA THR A 36 28.87 -10.86 -11.85
C THR A 36 28.54 -10.48 -13.30
N ALA A 37 27.68 -11.25 -13.98
CA ALA A 37 27.24 -10.91 -15.33
C ALA A 37 26.40 -9.62 -15.37
N ILE A 38 25.54 -9.38 -14.38
CA ILE A 38 24.78 -8.12 -14.25
C ILE A 38 25.72 -6.93 -14.07
N GLU A 39 26.73 -7.05 -13.20
CA GLU A 39 27.69 -5.98 -12.93
C GLU A 39 28.59 -5.70 -14.14
N HIS A 40 29.12 -6.73 -14.78
CA HIS A 40 30.05 -6.58 -15.90
C HIS A 40 29.38 -6.05 -17.17
N TYR A 41 28.15 -6.48 -17.46
CA TYR A 41 27.45 -6.14 -18.70
C TYR A 41 26.30 -5.14 -18.51
N GLY A 42 26.08 -4.65 -17.29
CA GLY A 42 24.98 -3.73 -16.98
C GLY A 42 23.59 -4.31 -17.29
N LEU A 43 23.41 -5.63 -17.09
CA LEU A 43 22.15 -6.29 -17.43
C LEU A 43 21.02 -5.80 -16.53
N THR A 44 19.93 -5.37 -17.14
CA THR A 44 18.74 -4.92 -16.41
C THR A 44 17.70 -6.04 -16.33
N ALA A 45 16.84 -6.00 -15.30
CA ALA A 45 15.74 -6.94 -15.15
C ALA A 45 14.84 -7.02 -16.40
N HIS A 46 14.71 -5.93 -17.16
CA HIS A 46 13.96 -5.92 -18.42
C HIS A 46 14.62 -6.75 -19.52
N GLN A 47 15.95 -6.68 -19.66
CA GLN A 47 16.71 -7.45 -20.64
C GLN A 47 16.75 -8.95 -20.31
N LEU A 48 16.67 -9.27 -19.01
CA LEU A 48 16.54 -10.65 -18.53
C LEU A 48 15.08 -11.18 -18.58
N GLY A 49 14.13 -10.39 -19.09
CA GLY A 49 12.72 -10.79 -19.21
C GLY A 49 11.91 -10.75 -17.91
N PHE A 50 12.48 -10.23 -16.81
CA PHE A 50 11.78 -10.05 -15.53
C PHE A 50 11.00 -8.73 -15.42
N GLY A 51 11.13 -7.84 -16.41
CA GLY A 51 10.28 -6.64 -16.55
C GLY A 51 8.92 -7.02 -17.13
N GLY A 52 7.92 -7.24 -16.27
CA GLY A 52 6.61 -7.76 -16.65
C GLY A 52 6.00 -7.11 -17.90
N ALA A 53 5.70 -7.96 -18.89
CA ALA A 53 4.83 -7.59 -19.99
C ALA A 53 3.38 -7.48 -19.47
N VAL A 54 2.97 -6.26 -19.16
CA VAL A 54 1.56 -5.87 -19.27
C VAL A 54 1.48 -4.76 -20.30
N ALA A 55 0.99 -5.16 -21.48
CA ALA A 55 0.38 -4.38 -22.54
C ALA A 55 0.66 -2.87 -22.57
N SER A 56 1.33 -2.41 -23.64
CA SER A 56 0.95 -1.16 -24.32
C SER A 56 1.58 -1.14 -25.71
N ALA A 57 0.83 -1.64 -26.68
CA ALA A 57 0.93 -1.14 -28.04
C ALA A 57 0.41 0.31 -28.07
N LYS A 58 1.09 1.12 -28.91
CA LYS A 58 0.67 2.40 -29.52
C LYS A 58 1.11 3.71 -28.83
N ALA A 59 2.07 4.36 -29.52
CA ALA A 59 2.31 5.80 -29.69
C ALA A 59 2.63 6.62 -28.42
N SER A 60 3.61 7.53 -28.40
CA SER A 60 4.00 8.46 -29.45
C SER A 60 5.37 9.05 -29.12
N ALA A 61 6.11 9.44 -30.14
CA ALA A 61 7.35 10.19 -30.02
C ALA A 61 7.17 11.45 -29.15
N LYS A 62 8.05 11.65 -28.16
CA LYS A 62 8.56 12.98 -27.79
C LYS A 62 9.92 12.87 -27.11
N ARG A 63 10.80 13.74 -27.59
CA ARG A 63 12.24 13.94 -27.30
C ARG A 63 12.54 14.20 -25.81
N PRO A 64 13.82 14.08 -25.38
CA PRO A 64 14.20 13.97 -23.99
C PRO A 64 14.14 15.34 -23.31
N GLY A 65 13.26 15.45 -22.33
CA GLY A 65 13.09 16.63 -21.49
C GLY A 65 12.83 16.15 -20.08
N VAL A 66 13.78 16.46 -19.20
CA VAL A 66 13.71 16.38 -17.74
C VAL A 66 12.27 16.53 -17.26
N LYS A 67 11.73 15.51 -16.58
CA LYS A 67 10.87 15.70 -15.41
C LYS A 67 10.50 14.41 -14.68
N SER A 68 10.45 14.59 -13.36
CA SER A 68 9.74 13.81 -12.35
C SER A 68 10.22 12.37 -12.17
N VAL A 69 11.04 12.20 -11.13
CA VAL A 69 10.97 11.05 -10.22
C VAL A 69 9.50 10.76 -9.94
N LYS A 70 8.95 9.83 -10.73
CA LYS A 70 7.69 9.18 -10.46
C LYS A 70 7.96 8.38 -9.20
N SER A 71 7.56 8.95 -8.06
CA SER A 71 7.50 8.25 -6.78
C SER A 71 7.01 6.85 -7.07
N GLU A 72 7.91 5.89 -6.90
CA GLU A 72 7.56 4.48 -6.88
C GLU A 72 6.36 4.39 -5.95
N LYS A 73 5.30 3.74 -6.42
CA LYS A 73 4.25 3.29 -5.52
C LYS A 73 5.00 2.44 -4.51
N SER A 74 5.29 3.02 -3.36
CA SER A 74 5.89 2.34 -2.23
C SER A 74 5.18 1.00 -2.13
N ASP A 75 5.89 -0.09 -2.42
CA ASP A 75 5.50 -1.43 -2.02
C ASP A 75 5.46 -1.36 -0.49
N ARG A 76 4.30 -0.91 0.02
CA ARG A 76 4.07 -0.78 1.45
C ARG A 76 4.03 -2.22 1.93
N ALA A 77 5.09 -2.61 2.62
CA ALA A 77 5.23 -3.90 3.29
C ALA A 77 3.87 -4.34 3.86
N ALA A 78 3.47 -5.56 3.53
CA ALA A 78 2.20 -6.11 3.97
C ALA A 78 2.15 -6.06 5.51
N LYS A 79 1.24 -5.23 6.05
CA LYS A 79 1.14 -5.01 7.50
C LYS A 79 0.60 -6.22 8.24
N TYR A 80 -0.29 -6.97 7.60
CA TYR A 80 -0.96 -8.12 8.20
C TYR A 80 -0.70 -9.38 7.39
N SER A 81 -0.49 -10.53 8.04
CA SER A 81 -0.27 -11.86 7.46
C SER A 81 -0.86 -12.94 8.37
N ASP A 82 -1.42 -13.97 7.76
CA ASP A 82 -2.03 -15.13 8.44
C ASP A 82 -1.10 -16.35 8.53
N GLY A 83 0.19 -16.20 8.18
CA GLY A 83 1.16 -17.31 8.15
C GLY A 83 0.95 -18.32 7.00
N ASN A 84 -0.29 -18.52 6.57
CA ASN A 84 -0.69 -19.36 5.43
C ASN A 84 -0.51 -18.67 4.06
N GLY A 85 0.45 -17.74 3.94
CA GLY A 85 0.74 -17.00 2.71
C GLY A 85 -0.28 -15.91 2.33
N LYS A 86 -1.35 -15.72 3.10
CA LYS A 86 -2.30 -14.61 2.91
C LYS A 86 -1.79 -13.38 3.64
N SER A 87 -1.66 -12.25 2.93
CA SER A 87 -1.21 -10.98 3.51
C SER A 87 -2.07 -9.80 3.05
N TRP A 88 -2.12 -8.75 3.86
CA TRP A 88 -2.88 -7.54 3.59
C TRP A 88 -2.09 -6.31 4.02
N SER A 89 -2.01 -5.31 3.14
CA SER A 89 -1.28 -4.06 3.39
C SER A 89 -1.96 -3.11 4.37
N GLY A 90 -3.17 -3.44 4.86
CA GLY A 90 -3.97 -2.56 5.71
C GLY A 90 -4.69 -1.44 4.95
N ILE A 91 -4.60 -1.44 3.61
CA ILE A 91 -5.19 -0.43 2.73
C ILE A 91 -6.27 -1.11 1.87
N GLY A 92 -7.39 -0.42 1.65
CA GLY A 92 -8.50 -0.91 0.84
C GLY A 92 -9.47 -1.83 1.60
N LYS A 93 -10.29 -2.59 0.87
CA LYS A 93 -11.28 -3.50 1.47
C LYS A 93 -10.56 -4.65 2.19
N ARG A 94 -11.01 -4.95 3.41
CA ARG A 94 -10.49 -6.08 4.18
C ARG A 94 -10.78 -7.41 3.45
N PRO A 95 -9.77 -8.26 3.21
CA PRO A 95 -9.95 -9.58 2.62
C PRO A 95 -10.72 -10.52 3.56
N PHE A 96 -11.33 -11.57 3.00
CA PHE A 96 -12.23 -12.47 3.71
C PHE A 96 -11.61 -13.10 4.97
N TRP A 97 -10.35 -13.54 4.90
CA TRP A 97 -9.65 -14.17 6.03
C TRP A 97 -9.54 -13.25 7.26
N ILE A 98 -9.36 -11.93 7.08
CA ILE A 98 -9.37 -10.96 8.18
C ILE A 98 -10.76 -10.79 8.77
N ARG A 99 -11.79 -10.80 7.93
CA ARG A 99 -13.18 -10.64 8.41
C ARG A 99 -13.61 -11.85 9.22
N ASP A 100 -13.25 -13.04 8.74
CA ASP A 100 -13.50 -14.30 9.42
C ASP A 100 -12.74 -14.37 10.75
N ALA A 101 -11.47 -13.98 10.76
CA ALA A 101 -10.69 -13.89 12.00
C ALA A 101 -11.28 -12.93 13.04
N LEU A 102 -11.78 -11.77 12.59
CA LEU A 102 -12.48 -10.81 13.45
C LEU A 102 -13.82 -11.36 13.97
N ALA A 103 -14.56 -12.11 13.14
CA ALA A 103 -15.81 -12.77 13.54
C ALA A 103 -15.54 -13.90 14.55
N ALA A 104 -14.41 -14.59 14.42
CA ALA A 104 -13.92 -15.59 15.36
C ALA A 104 -13.29 -14.99 16.64
N GLY A 105 -13.41 -13.67 16.85
CA GLY A 105 -12.96 -12.99 18.07
C GLY A 105 -11.45 -12.67 18.14
N LYS A 106 -10.68 -12.91 17.06
CA LYS A 106 -9.27 -12.50 17.00
C LYS A 106 -9.16 -11.02 16.65
N SER A 107 -8.09 -10.37 17.11
CA SER A 107 -7.84 -8.97 16.81
C SER A 107 -7.05 -8.82 15.50
N LEU A 108 -7.15 -7.65 14.87
CA LEU A 108 -6.34 -7.36 13.67
C LEU A 108 -4.83 -7.33 14.00
N ASP A 109 -4.49 -7.05 15.25
CA ASP A 109 -3.12 -6.94 15.75
C ASP A 109 -2.40 -8.31 15.80
N ASP A 110 -3.14 -9.40 16.00
CA ASP A 110 -2.59 -10.77 16.00
C ASP A 110 -1.95 -11.16 14.66
N PHE A 111 -2.40 -10.51 13.57
CA PHE A 111 -1.93 -10.77 12.22
C PHE A 111 -0.81 -9.81 11.80
N LEU A 112 -0.33 -8.90 12.65
CA LEU A 112 0.75 -7.99 12.25
C LEU A 112 2.03 -8.78 11.94
N THR A 113 2.64 -8.54 10.77
CA THR A 113 3.86 -9.22 10.27
C THR A 113 5.14 -9.00 11.11
N GLY A 114 5.01 -8.37 12.29
CA GLY A 114 6.07 -8.16 13.27
C GLY A 114 5.76 -8.68 14.68
N THR A 115 4.72 -9.51 14.84
CA THR A 115 4.32 -10.08 16.14
C THR A 115 4.74 -11.55 16.23
N ALA A 116 5.78 -11.82 17.01
CA ALA A 116 6.06 -13.15 17.57
C ALA A 116 5.22 -13.32 18.87
N PRO A 117 4.73 -14.53 19.20
CA PRO A 117 3.83 -14.72 20.32
C PRO A 117 4.62 -14.75 21.63
N ALA A 118 4.49 -13.75 22.49
CA ALA A 118 4.95 -13.83 23.86
C ALA A 118 4.07 -12.99 24.80
N LEU A 119 3.35 -13.73 25.65
CA LEU A 119 2.88 -13.41 26.99
C LEU A 119 3.05 -11.94 27.45
N GLY A 120 1.89 -11.29 27.63
CA GLY A 120 1.62 -10.35 28.71
C GLY A 120 2.55 -9.15 28.84
N GLN A 121 2.28 -8.07 28.10
CA GLN A 121 2.73 -6.74 28.50
C GLN A 121 1.65 -5.68 28.27
N VAL A 122 1.43 -4.93 29.35
CA VAL A 122 0.50 -3.84 29.59
C VAL A 122 0.39 -2.86 28.42
N ALA A 123 -0.85 -2.65 27.99
CA ALA A 123 -1.23 -1.74 26.92
C ALA A 123 -0.80 -0.30 27.22
N LYS A 124 0.21 0.20 26.50
CA LYS A 124 0.36 1.65 26.30
C LYS A 124 -0.61 2.06 25.20
N VAL A 125 -1.81 2.46 25.61
CA VAL A 125 -2.84 3.01 24.72
C VAL A 125 -2.24 4.19 23.98
N ARG A 126 -1.85 3.96 22.72
CA ARG A 126 -1.38 5.00 21.83
C ARG A 126 -2.62 5.83 21.49
N SER A 127 -2.77 6.95 22.18
CA SER A 127 -3.87 7.88 22.00
C SER A 127 -3.94 8.29 20.54
N LYS A 128 -4.99 7.82 19.87
CA LYS A 128 -5.34 8.17 18.50
C LYS A 128 -5.54 9.68 18.50
N ARG A 129 -4.61 10.44 17.91
CA ARG A 129 -4.76 11.89 17.76
C ARG A 129 -6.06 12.15 17.00
N LEU A 130 -7.09 12.60 17.73
CA LEU A 130 -8.39 12.90 17.16
C LEU A 130 -8.16 13.99 16.12
N LYS A 131 -8.52 13.69 14.87
CA LYS A 131 -8.39 14.64 13.76
C LYS A 131 -9.28 15.84 14.11
N GLN A 132 -8.65 16.96 14.49
CA GLN A 132 -9.36 18.19 14.83
C GLN A 132 -10.26 18.56 13.64
N LYS A 133 -11.57 18.61 13.89
CA LYS A 133 -12.51 19.18 12.93
C LYS A 133 -12.12 20.65 12.77
N ARG A 134 -11.76 21.05 11.55
CA ARG A 134 -11.47 22.45 11.24
C ARG A 134 -12.70 23.27 11.58
N SER A 135 -12.51 24.41 12.23
CA SER A 135 -13.58 25.33 12.57
C SER A 135 -14.41 25.66 11.32
N PRO A 136 -15.74 25.73 11.43
CA PRO A 136 -16.60 26.10 10.30
C PRO A 136 -16.14 27.45 9.74
N SER A 137 -16.09 27.55 8.42
CA SER A 137 -15.66 28.77 7.74
C SER A 137 -16.58 29.93 8.12
N THR A 138 -15.99 31.04 8.58
CA THR A 138 -16.70 32.30 8.83
C THR A 138 -17.49 32.68 7.57
N LEU A 139 -18.82 32.82 7.72
CA LEU A 139 -19.70 33.33 6.66
C LEU A 139 -19.47 34.84 6.60
N LEU A 140 -18.83 35.32 5.53
CA LEU A 140 -18.55 36.75 5.39
C LEU A 140 -19.66 37.47 4.65
N TYR A 141 -20.38 36.78 3.76
CA TYR A 141 -21.40 37.40 2.90
C TYR A 141 -22.70 36.56 2.85
N ARG A 142 -23.86 37.22 2.84
CA ARG A 142 -25.22 36.64 2.73
C ARG A 142 -26.18 37.58 1.98
N ASP A 143 -27.17 37.04 1.26
CA ASP A 143 -28.16 37.84 0.48
C ASP A 143 -29.59 37.85 1.04
N GLY A 144 -29.83 37.28 2.22
CA GLY A 144 -31.17 37.17 2.81
C GLY A 144 -32.09 36.13 2.14
N ALA A 145 -31.73 35.64 0.95
CA ALA A 145 -32.41 34.55 0.24
C ALA A 145 -31.85 33.16 0.62
N GLY A 146 -31.05 33.09 1.69
CA GLY A 146 -30.41 31.88 2.19
C GLY A 146 -29.08 31.54 1.54
N ASN A 147 -28.61 32.34 0.57
CA ASN A 147 -27.29 32.13 -0.01
C ASN A 147 -26.22 32.81 0.85
N SER A 148 -25.10 32.12 1.05
CA SER A 148 -23.96 32.66 1.79
C SER A 148 -22.63 32.26 1.16
N TRP A 149 -21.64 33.13 1.29
CA TRP A 149 -20.31 32.94 0.74
C TRP A 149 -19.24 33.37 1.74
N THR A 150 -18.20 32.56 1.86
CA THR A 150 -17.16 32.68 2.89
C THR A 150 -15.98 33.56 2.45
N GLY A 151 -16.08 34.21 1.29
CA GLY A 151 -14.98 34.99 0.69
C GLY A 151 -13.82 34.14 0.15
N ARG A 152 -13.96 32.81 0.16
CA ARG A 152 -12.95 31.85 -0.32
C ARG A 152 -13.41 31.19 -1.61
N GLY A 153 -12.55 31.16 -2.63
CA GLY A 153 -12.83 30.52 -3.92
C GLY A 153 -13.50 31.46 -4.93
N PRO A 154 -14.03 30.93 -6.05
CA PRO A 154 -14.71 31.73 -7.07
C PRO A 154 -16.01 32.35 -6.54
N GLN A 155 -16.25 33.63 -6.87
CA GLN A 155 -17.45 34.33 -6.46
C GLN A 155 -18.72 33.70 -7.09
N PRO A 156 -19.75 33.39 -6.28
CA PRO A 156 -20.96 32.74 -6.75
C PRO A 156 -21.86 33.67 -7.57
N ARG A 157 -22.75 33.09 -8.39
CA ARG A 157 -23.58 33.83 -9.36
C ARG A 157 -24.49 34.85 -8.70
N TRP A 158 -25.19 34.47 -7.61
CA TRP A 158 -26.08 35.37 -6.87
C TRP A 158 -25.37 36.64 -6.39
N MET A 159 -24.09 36.53 -6.03
CA MET A 159 -23.31 37.66 -5.55
C MET A 159 -22.85 38.58 -6.69
N LYS A 160 -22.60 38.01 -7.88
CA LYS A 160 -22.34 38.79 -9.09
C LYS A 160 -23.61 39.51 -9.57
N GLU A 161 -24.76 38.84 -9.48
CA GLU A 161 -26.06 39.41 -9.81
C GLU A 161 -26.48 40.49 -8.80
N ALA A 162 -26.16 40.34 -7.52
CA ALA A 162 -26.37 41.38 -6.52
C ALA A 162 -25.54 42.64 -6.84
N ILE A 163 -24.26 42.47 -7.20
CA ILE A 163 -23.40 43.59 -7.63
C ILE A 163 -23.90 44.22 -8.93
N ALA A 164 -24.32 43.40 -9.91
CA ALA A 164 -24.88 43.90 -11.16
C ALA A 164 -26.24 44.61 -10.97
N GLY A 165 -27.02 44.18 -9.98
CA GLY A 165 -28.28 44.80 -9.56
C GLY A 165 -28.12 46.04 -8.68
N GLY A 166 -26.89 46.54 -8.50
CA GLY A 166 -26.60 47.78 -7.78
C GLY A 166 -26.38 47.63 -6.27
N LYS A 167 -26.39 46.40 -5.71
CA LYS A 167 -26.06 46.17 -4.29
C LYS A 167 -24.55 46.16 -4.10
N THR A 168 -24.07 46.83 -3.07
CA THR A 168 -22.64 46.90 -2.79
C THR A 168 -22.16 45.68 -2.01
N LEU A 169 -20.88 45.32 -2.20
CA LEU A 169 -20.23 44.20 -1.51
C LEU A 169 -20.36 44.29 0.03
N GLU A 170 -20.38 45.51 0.56
CA GLU A 170 -20.51 45.80 1.99
C GLU A 170 -21.92 45.52 2.53
N GLU A 171 -22.98 45.71 1.73
CA GLU A 171 -24.36 45.36 2.13
C GLU A 171 -24.60 43.86 2.18
N LEU A 172 -23.86 43.10 1.37
CA LEU A 172 -23.92 41.65 1.35
C LEU A 172 -23.10 41.04 2.48
N LYS A 173 -22.36 41.82 3.26
CA LYS A 173 -21.52 41.33 4.36
C LYS A 173 -22.39 40.99 5.57
N GLY A 174 -22.27 39.75 6.07
CA GLY A 174 -23.14 39.17 7.09
C GLY A 174 -22.50 39.06 8.46
#